data_AF-A0A818VW82-F1
#
_entry.id   AF-A0A818VW82-F1
#
_cell.length_a   1.000
_cell.length_b   1.000
_cell.length_c   1.000
_cell.angle_alpha   90.00
_cell.angle_beta   90.00
_cell.angle_gamma   90.00
#
_symmetry.space_group_name_H-M   'P 1'
#
loop_
_entity.id
_entity.type
_entity.pdbx_description
1 polymer ?
#
loop_
_entity_poly.entity_id
_entity_poly.type
_entity_poly.pdbx_seq_one_letter_code
_entity_poly.pdbx_strand_id
1 'polypeptide(L)'
;MYKRCEAEHGAENCEKSGAIVYPKCKSGFKSVGCCICSPQCPEGMSDLGISCAKSTYGRGAGVSRLQCPDDKEQDAGLCYSKCQDGLNGVGPVCWQICPASIPVACGLMCAVDKSTCDAYIAKATAAELNQTIYSSPKYTIWIYMTISASIVTVGLF
;
A
#
# COMPACT_ATOMS: atom_id res chain seq x y z
N MET A 1 38.70 -33.84 -39.90
CA MET A 1 37.99 -32.75 -39.17
C MET A 1 38.91 -32.03 -38.18
N TYR A 2 39.63 -32.74 -37.31
CA TYR A 2 40.58 -32.13 -36.36
C TYR A 2 41.70 -31.30 -36.99
N LYS A 3 42.29 -31.78 -38.10
CA LYS A 3 43.39 -31.09 -38.82
C LYS A 3 43.16 -29.59 -39.07
N ARG A 4 41.92 -29.17 -39.40
CA ARG A 4 41.60 -27.76 -39.62
C ARG A 4 41.65 -26.95 -38.32
N CYS A 5 41.01 -27.46 -37.27
CA CYS A 5 40.96 -26.81 -35.97
C CYS A 5 42.35 -26.72 -35.33
N GLU A 6 43.13 -27.81 -35.38
CA GLU A 6 44.46 -27.87 -34.79
C GLU A 6 45.47 -26.97 -35.53
N ALA A 7 45.25 -26.69 -36.82
CA ALA A 7 46.05 -25.73 -37.57
C ALA A 7 45.85 -24.27 -37.08
N GLU A 8 44.67 -23.94 -36.54
CA GLU A 8 44.33 -22.59 -36.09
C GLU A 8 44.53 -22.40 -34.58
N HIS A 9 44.27 -23.44 -33.78
CA HIS A 9 44.25 -23.38 -32.32
C HIS A 9 45.37 -24.18 -31.64
N GLY A 10 46.19 -24.88 -32.42
CA GLY A 10 47.28 -25.73 -31.93
C GLY A 10 46.86 -27.19 -31.71
N ALA A 11 47.85 -28.08 -31.69
CA ALA A 11 47.66 -29.50 -31.43
C ALA A 11 47.04 -29.71 -30.03
N GLU A 12 46.13 -30.68 -29.91
CA GLU A 12 45.44 -31.05 -28.66
C GLU A 12 44.48 -30.00 -28.07
N ASN A 13 44.33 -28.84 -28.72
CA ASN A 13 43.40 -27.78 -28.29
C ASN A 13 42.02 -27.88 -28.94
N CYS A 14 41.66 -29.03 -29.53
CA CYS A 14 40.40 -29.25 -30.21
C CYS A 14 39.65 -30.46 -29.63
N GLU A 15 38.33 -30.38 -29.56
CA GLU A 15 37.43 -31.43 -29.11
C GLU A 15 36.24 -31.58 -30.07
N LYS A 16 35.65 -32.78 -30.12
CA LYS A 16 34.49 -33.05 -31.00
C LYS A 16 33.22 -32.94 -30.19
N SER A 17 32.27 -32.14 -30.68
CA SER A 17 30.92 -32.05 -30.13
C SER A 17 29.91 -32.42 -31.22
N GLY A 18 29.22 -33.54 -31.01
CA GLY A 18 28.34 -34.14 -32.02
C GLY A 18 29.11 -34.52 -33.30
N ALA A 19 28.69 -33.98 -34.44
CA ALA A 19 29.31 -34.25 -35.74
C ALA A 19 30.47 -33.30 -36.08
N ILE A 20 30.71 -32.24 -35.31
CA ILE A 20 31.62 -31.13 -35.65
C ILE A 20 32.77 -31.04 -34.61
N VAL A 21 33.92 -30.50 -35.01
CA VAL A 21 35.09 -30.28 -34.15
C VAL A 21 35.23 -28.79 -33.83
N TYR A 22 35.42 -28.48 -32.55
CA TYR A 22 35.54 -27.14 -31.99
C TYR A 22 36.82 -27.01 -31.15
N PRO A 23 37.32 -25.78 -30.94
CA PRO A 23 38.39 -25.56 -29.97
C PRO A 23 37.90 -25.85 -28.54
N LYS A 24 38.79 -26.36 -27.69
CA LYS A 24 38.56 -26.49 -26.26
C LYS A 24 38.39 -25.13 -25.62
N CYS A 25 37.61 -25.08 -24.55
CA CYS A 25 37.45 -23.86 -23.76
C CYS A 25 38.74 -23.49 -23.03
N LYS A 26 38.95 -22.19 -22.84
CA LYS A 26 40.05 -21.65 -22.01
C LYS A 26 39.88 -22.10 -20.55
N SER A 27 40.96 -22.02 -19.77
CA SER A 27 40.92 -22.34 -18.34
C SER A 27 39.84 -21.54 -17.61
N GLY A 28 39.12 -22.20 -16.70
CA GLY A 28 37.99 -21.61 -15.97
C GLY A 28 36.65 -21.61 -16.74
N PHE A 29 36.62 -22.16 -17.95
CA PHE A 29 35.40 -22.35 -18.73
C PHE A 29 35.24 -23.82 -19.10
N LYS A 30 33.99 -24.28 -19.14
CA LYS A 30 33.62 -25.62 -19.59
C LYS A 30 32.75 -25.54 -20.84
N SER A 31 32.84 -26.54 -21.70
CA SER A 31 31.98 -26.63 -22.86
C SER A 31 30.57 -27.07 -22.43
N VAL A 32 29.57 -26.30 -22.84
CA VAL A 32 28.15 -26.59 -22.64
C VAL A 32 27.54 -26.72 -24.04
N GLY A 33 27.48 -27.95 -24.56
CA GLY A 33 26.95 -28.23 -25.90
C GLY A 33 28.00 -28.19 -27.02
N CYS A 34 27.63 -27.64 -28.19
CA CYS A 34 28.47 -27.71 -29.39
C CYS A 34 29.50 -26.59 -29.50
N CYS A 35 29.20 -25.37 -29.05
CA CYS A 35 30.07 -24.21 -29.30
C CYS A 35 30.08 -23.16 -28.18
N ILE A 36 29.51 -23.47 -27.01
CA ILE A 36 29.38 -22.52 -25.91
C ILE A 36 30.38 -22.88 -24.81
N CYS A 37 31.28 -21.95 -24.51
CA CYS A 37 32.14 -22.02 -23.33
C CYS A 37 31.51 -21.21 -22.21
N SER A 38 31.01 -21.89 -21.18
CA SER A 38 30.39 -21.29 -20.01
C SER A 38 31.36 -21.28 -18.84
N PRO A 39 31.40 -20.24 -17.99
CA PRO A 39 32.29 -20.21 -16.84
C PRO A 39 32.04 -21.39 -15.91
N GLN A 40 33.10 -21.97 -15.36
CA GLN A 40 32.98 -22.93 -14.27
C GLN A 40 32.53 -22.19 -13.02
N CYS A 41 31.35 -22.55 -12.50
CA CYS A 41 30.78 -21.84 -11.36
C CYS A 41 31.56 -22.11 -10.07
N PRO A 42 31.89 -21.05 -9.29
CA PRO A 42 32.47 -21.21 -7.98
C PRO A 42 31.48 -21.87 -7.01
N GLU A 43 31.98 -22.40 -5.90
CA GLU A 43 31.14 -23.04 -4.87
C GLU A 43 30.02 -22.10 -4.39
N GLY A 44 28.82 -22.66 -4.20
CA GLY A 44 27.63 -21.93 -3.75
C GLY A 44 26.85 -21.18 -4.84
N MET A 45 27.25 -21.31 -6.11
CA MET A 45 26.46 -20.83 -7.25
C MET A 45 25.81 -21.99 -8.01
N SER A 46 24.60 -21.74 -8.53
CA SER A 46 23.90 -22.68 -9.41
C SER A 46 24.33 -22.44 -10.86
N ASP A 47 24.66 -23.51 -11.57
CA ASP A 47 25.00 -23.44 -12.99
C ASP A 47 23.74 -23.44 -13.85
N LEU A 48 23.51 -22.35 -14.60
CA LEU A 48 22.40 -22.20 -15.52
C LEU A 48 22.76 -22.59 -16.97
N GLY A 49 23.93 -23.17 -17.19
CA GLY A 49 24.44 -23.57 -18.50
C GLY A 49 25.11 -22.42 -19.26
N ILE A 50 24.57 -21.20 -19.22
CA ILE A 50 25.19 -20.01 -19.84
C ILE A 50 25.89 -19.08 -18.85
N SER A 51 25.51 -19.15 -17.58
CA SER A 51 26.02 -18.29 -16.52
C SER A 51 25.83 -18.94 -15.15
N CYS A 52 26.50 -18.38 -14.15
CA CYS A 52 26.37 -18.80 -12.76
C CYS A 52 25.37 -17.91 -12.03
N ALA A 53 24.34 -18.52 -11.46
CA ALA A 53 23.38 -17.85 -10.61
C ALA A 53 23.84 -17.87 -9.16
N LYS A 54 23.85 -16.69 -8.54
CA LYS A 54 23.96 -16.58 -7.08
C LYS A 54 22.69 -17.09 -6.42
N SER A 55 22.82 -17.67 -5.24
CA SER A 55 21.67 -17.97 -4.40
C SER A 55 20.87 -16.68 -4.12
N THR A 56 19.57 -16.71 -4.39
CA THR A 56 18.66 -15.60 -4.16
C THR A 56 17.64 -15.98 -3.10
N TYR A 57 17.27 -15.03 -2.26
CA TYR A 57 16.15 -15.17 -1.32
C TYR A 57 15.03 -14.18 -1.68
N GLY A 58 13.79 -14.57 -1.40
CA GLY A 58 12.64 -13.69 -1.58
C GLY A 58 12.65 -12.55 -0.57
N ARG A 59 12.35 -11.32 -1.03
CA ARG A 59 12.18 -10.13 -0.16
C ARG A 59 10.70 -9.85 0.18
N GLY A 60 9.89 -10.90 0.29
CA GLY A 60 8.47 -10.76 0.62
C GLY A 60 7.57 -10.25 -0.51
N ALA A 61 8.05 -10.20 -1.76
CA ALA A 61 7.20 -9.97 -2.92
C ALA A 61 6.30 -11.20 -3.14
N GLY A 62 4.98 -10.98 -3.28
CA GLY A 62 3.99 -12.06 -3.43
C GLY A 62 3.50 -12.70 -2.13
N VAL A 63 4.02 -12.28 -0.97
CA VAL A 63 3.44 -12.67 0.33
C VAL A 63 2.21 -11.79 0.55
N SER A 64 1.04 -12.40 0.79
CA SER A 64 -0.20 -11.66 1.03
C SER A 64 -0.04 -10.78 2.28
N ARG A 65 0.18 -9.48 2.06
CA ARG A 65 0.04 -8.45 3.10
C ARG A 65 -1.42 -8.24 3.52
N LEU A 66 -2.33 -9.01 2.94
CA LEU A 66 -3.75 -8.93 3.19
C LEU A 66 -4.18 -9.70 4.44
N GLN A 67 -3.45 -10.74 4.84
CA GLN A 67 -3.72 -11.38 6.12
C GLN A 67 -3.09 -10.56 7.25
N CYS A 68 -3.94 -10.07 8.13
CA CYS A 68 -3.53 -9.53 9.41
C CYS A 68 -3.26 -10.67 10.40
N PRO A 69 -2.36 -10.47 11.38
CA PRO A 69 -2.22 -11.41 12.49
C PRO A 69 -3.54 -11.54 13.27
N ASP A 70 -3.69 -12.62 14.04
CA ASP A 70 -4.96 -12.99 14.70
C ASP A 70 -5.54 -11.91 15.65
N ASP A 71 -4.72 -10.97 16.12
CA ASP A 71 -5.11 -9.86 17.01
C ASP A 71 -5.55 -8.59 16.26
N LYS A 72 -5.49 -8.60 14.93
CA LYS A 72 -5.79 -7.45 14.08
C LYS A 72 -6.88 -7.74 13.07
N GLU A 73 -7.53 -6.67 12.63
CA GLU A 73 -8.53 -6.70 11.58
C GLU A 73 -8.01 -5.94 10.37
N GLN A 74 -8.38 -6.41 9.18
CA GLN A 74 -7.99 -5.79 7.93
C GLN A 74 -9.03 -4.74 7.53
N ASP A 75 -8.57 -3.51 7.29
CA ASP A 75 -9.36 -2.50 6.59
C ASP A 75 -8.51 -1.79 5.53
N ALA A 76 -9.06 -1.63 4.33
CA ALA A 76 -8.43 -1.02 3.16
C ALA A 76 -6.99 -1.51 2.86
N GLY A 77 -6.68 -2.78 3.16
CA GLY A 77 -5.35 -3.36 2.94
C GLY A 77 -4.34 -3.09 4.06
N LEU A 78 -4.76 -2.48 5.17
CA LEU A 78 -3.97 -2.24 6.38
C LEU A 78 -4.52 -3.05 7.56
N CYS A 79 -3.67 -3.28 8.56
CA CYS A 79 -4.02 -4.05 9.75
C CYS A 79 -4.16 -3.16 10.98
N TYR A 80 -5.37 -3.02 11.47
CA TYR A 80 -5.71 -2.26 12.68
C TYR A 80 -6.00 -3.19 13.85
N SER A 81 -5.90 -2.67 15.07
CA SER A 81 -6.31 -3.41 16.26
C SER A 81 -7.83 -3.66 16.22
N LYS A 82 -8.26 -4.86 16.64
CA LYS A 82 -9.69 -5.17 16.77
C LYS A 82 -10.36 -4.21 17.75
N CYS A 83 -11.58 -3.78 17.42
CA CYS A 83 -12.40 -3.01 18.34
C CYS A 83 -12.96 -3.89 19.46
N GLN A 84 -13.31 -3.26 20.60
CA GLN A 84 -14.02 -3.95 21.68
C GLN A 84 -15.41 -4.40 21.21
N ASP A 85 -15.94 -5.43 21.87
CA ASP A 85 -17.29 -5.94 21.60
C ASP A 85 -18.33 -4.81 21.66
N GLY A 86 -19.16 -4.70 20.63
CA GLY A 86 -20.20 -3.67 20.53
C GLY A 86 -19.75 -2.35 19.90
N LEU A 87 -18.54 -2.28 19.35
CA LEU A 87 -18.05 -1.17 18.52
C LEU A 87 -17.78 -1.64 17.09
N ASN A 88 -17.95 -0.76 16.11
CA ASN A 88 -17.64 -1.04 14.71
C ASN A 88 -16.32 -0.37 14.30
N GLY A 89 -15.38 -1.14 13.73
CA GLY A 89 -14.11 -0.63 13.24
C GLY A 89 -14.24 -0.02 11.84
N VAL A 90 -13.85 1.24 11.69
CA VAL A 90 -13.62 1.85 10.37
C VAL A 90 -12.24 2.50 10.41
N GLY A 91 -11.28 1.85 9.77
CA GLY A 91 -9.87 2.16 9.83
C GLY A 91 -9.32 2.09 11.26
N PRO A 92 -8.60 3.13 11.73
CA PRO A 92 -8.04 3.16 13.08
C PRO A 92 -9.06 3.53 14.18
N VAL A 93 -10.33 3.78 13.83
CA VAL A 93 -11.33 4.33 14.76
C VAL A 93 -12.42 3.29 15.05
N CYS A 94 -12.70 3.10 16.33
CA CYS A 94 -13.83 2.31 16.80
C CYS A 94 -15.04 3.21 17.05
N TRP A 95 -16.10 2.99 16.29
CA TRP A 95 -17.35 3.74 16.35
C TRP A 95 -18.39 3.04 17.21
N GLN A 96 -19.20 3.82 17.93
CA GLN A 96 -20.37 3.29 18.63
C GLN A 96 -21.39 2.70 17.65
N ILE A 97 -21.99 1.56 18.01
CA ILE A 97 -23.08 0.98 17.22
C ILE A 97 -24.37 1.76 17.50
N CYS A 98 -25.02 2.22 16.44
CA CYS A 98 -26.27 2.96 16.54
C CYS A 98 -27.44 2.04 16.97
N PRO A 99 -28.26 2.45 17.95
CA PRO A 99 -29.41 1.66 18.38
C PRO A 99 -30.50 1.61 17.30
N ALA A 100 -31.37 0.60 17.36
CA ALA A 100 -32.40 0.34 16.36
C ALA A 100 -33.39 1.50 16.15
N SER A 101 -33.57 2.38 17.14
CA SER A 101 -34.43 3.56 17.05
C SER A 101 -33.85 4.71 16.22
N ILE A 102 -32.52 4.77 16.07
CA ILE A 102 -31.78 5.76 15.28
C ILE A 102 -30.67 5.06 14.50
N PRO A 103 -31.01 4.20 13.52
CA PRO A 103 -30.09 3.21 12.97
C PRO A 103 -29.03 3.78 12.01
N VAL A 104 -29.14 5.04 11.61
CA VAL A 104 -28.25 5.63 10.59
C VAL A 104 -26.99 6.16 11.23
N ALA A 105 -25.84 5.56 10.90
CA ALA A 105 -24.53 6.08 11.29
C ALA A 105 -24.21 7.38 10.53
N CYS A 106 -24.05 8.48 11.27
CA CYS A 106 -23.87 9.84 10.74
C CYS A 106 -22.55 10.43 11.25
N GLY A 107 -21.44 9.71 11.04
CA GLY A 107 -20.15 10.06 11.64
C GLY A 107 -20.16 9.87 13.16
N LEU A 108 -19.90 10.94 13.92
CA LEU A 108 -19.84 10.90 15.39
C LEU A 108 -21.21 10.71 16.08
N MET A 109 -22.31 10.80 15.33
CA MET A 109 -23.67 10.70 15.84
C MET A 109 -24.52 9.69 15.07
N CYS A 110 -25.66 9.31 15.65
CA CYS A 110 -26.66 8.44 15.04
C CYS A 110 -27.90 9.28 14.64
N ALA A 111 -28.56 8.90 13.54
CA ALA A 111 -29.75 9.59 13.02
C ALA A 111 -30.89 8.60 12.75
N VAL A 112 -32.12 9.11 12.74
CA VAL A 112 -33.31 8.34 12.38
C VAL A 112 -33.31 7.92 10.90
N ASP A 113 -32.80 8.78 10.02
CA ASP A 113 -32.77 8.59 8.59
C ASP A 113 -31.62 9.39 7.94
N LYS A 114 -31.32 9.11 6.67
CA LYS A 114 -30.23 9.74 5.93
C LYS A 114 -30.43 11.25 5.70
N SER A 115 -31.66 11.71 5.45
CA SER A 115 -31.93 13.14 5.21
C SER A 115 -31.71 13.97 6.46
N THR A 116 -32.09 13.43 7.61
CA THR A 116 -31.81 14.03 8.92
C THR A 116 -30.30 14.10 9.17
N CYS A 117 -29.56 13.02 8.85
CA CYS A 117 -28.11 13.00 8.94
C CYS A 117 -27.45 14.09 8.05
N ASP A 118 -27.82 14.15 6.77
CA ASP A 118 -27.27 15.12 5.82
C ASP A 118 -27.55 16.57 6.27
N ALA A 119 -28.73 16.82 6.83
CA ALA A 119 -29.09 18.12 7.40
C ALA A 119 -28.24 18.48 8.64
N TYR A 120 -27.93 17.52 9.51
CA TYR A 120 -27.04 17.75 10.66
C TYR A 120 -25.61 18.00 10.22
N ILE A 121 -25.09 17.25 9.26
CA ILE A 121 -23.74 17.46 8.70
C ILE A 121 -23.66 18.85 8.05
N ALA A 122 -24.66 19.22 7.24
CA ALA A 122 -24.73 20.54 6.63
C ALA A 122 -24.79 21.66 7.67
N LYS A 123 -25.51 21.46 8.78
CA LYS A 123 -25.56 22.40 9.90
C LYS A 123 -24.27 22.46 10.71
N ALA A 124 -23.56 21.36 10.88
CA ALA A 124 -22.26 21.33 11.54
C ALA A 124 -21.23 22.16 10.76
N THR A 125 -21.26 22.10 9.42
CA THR A 125 -20.46 22.98 8.55
C THR A 125 -21.00 24.42 8.48
N ALA A 126 -22.32 24.61 8.63
CA ALA A 126 -22.94 25.93 8.63
C ALA A 126 -22.94 26.62 10.00
N ALA A 127 -22.50 25.96 11.08
CA ALA A 127 -22.33 26.61 12.39
C ALA A 127 -21.24 27.70 12.33
N GLU A 128 -20.25 27.55 11.45
CA GLU A 128 -19.29 28.61 11.13
C GLU A 128 -19.90 29.71 10.24
N LEU A 129 -20.96 29.39 9.47
CA LEU A 129 -21.68 30.36 8.64
C LEU A 129 -22.81 31.08 9.37
N ASN A 130 -23.35 30.53 10.47
CA ASN A 130 -24.48 31.16 11.17
C ASN A 130 -24.06 32.21 12.21
N GLN A 131 -22.76 32.35 12.51
CA GLN A 131 -22.24 33.59 13.12
C GLN A 131 -22.11 34.72 12.09
N THR A 132 -22.02 34.41 10.79
CA THR A 132 -21.90 35.41 9.71
C THR A 132 -23.20 35.70 8.96
N ILE A 133 -24.24 34.86 9.11
CA ILE A 133 -25.55 35.08 8.44
C ILE A 133 -26.51 35.95 9.28
N TYR A 134 -26.44 35.97 10.62
CA TYR A 134 -27.24 36.92 11.44
C TYR A 134 -26.82 38.39 11.25
N SER A 135 -25.74 38.65 10.52
CA SER A 135 -25.27 40.00 10.15
C SER A 135 -25.42 40.31 8.65
N SER A 136 -26.12 39.48 7.86
CA SER A 136 -26.25 39.71 6.42
C SER A 136 -27.52 40.50 6.02
N PRO A 137 -27.42 41.50 5.12
CA PRO A 137 -28.19 42.75 5.20
C PRO A 137 -29.42 42.79 4.28
N LYS A 138 -30.12 41.66 4.09
CA LYS A 138 -31.11 41.55 3.00
C LYS A 138 -32.55 41.22 3.38
N TYR A 139 -32.87 41.08 4.65
CA TYR A 139 -34.27 41.01 5.10
C TYR A 139 -34.50 41.93 6.29
N THR A 140 -35.04 43.09 6.01
CA THR A 140 -35.50 44.09 6.97
C THR A 140 -36.69 43.52 7.75
N ILE A 141 -36.44 42.72 8.78
CA ILE A 141 -37.47 42.37 9.76
C ILE A 141 -37.32 43.34 10.92
N TRP A 142 -38.30 44.23 11.00
CA TRP A 142 -38.55 45.10 12.15
C TRP A 142 -38.91 44.24 13.37
N ILE A 143 -37.91 43.67 14.05
CA ILE A 143 -38.10 43.23 15.42
C ILE A 143 -37.67 44.40 16.28
N TYR A 144 -38.69 45.06 16.85
CA TYR A 144 -38.54 46.09 17.87
C TYR A 144 -37.45 45.67 18.88
N MET A 145 -36.31 46.37 18.81
CA MET A 145 -35.36 46.43 19.90
C MET A 145 -36.07 47.07 21.10
N THR A 146 -36.63 46.26 21.99
CA THR A 146 -36.60 46.58 23.41
C THR A 146 -35.32 45.97 23.96
N ILE A 147 -34.19 46.65 23.74
CA ILE A 147 -32.99 46.47 24.54
C ILE A 147 -33.34 46.96 25.95
N SER A 148 -33.67 46.05 26.86
CA SER A 148 -33.45 46.32 28.27
C SER A 148 -31.95 46.19 28.52
N ALA A 149 -31.28 47.34 28.50
CA ALA A 149 -29.88 47.46 28.86
C ALA A 149 -29.68 46.98 30.30
N SER A 150 -28.80 45.99 30.49
CA SER A 150 -28.08 45.77 31.75
C SER A 150 -26.75 45.09 31.42
N ILE A 151 -25.86 45.93 30.89
CA ILE A 151 -24.44 46.08 31.22
C ILE A 151 -23.87 44.97 32.13
N VAL A 152 -22.99 44.13 31.58
CA VAL A 152 -21.91 43.47 32.34
C VAL A 152 -20.63 44.18 31.96
N THR A 153 -20.21 45.12 32.81
CA THR A 153 -18.89 45.73 32.79
C THR A 153 -17.88 44.71 33.32
N VAL A 154 -16.98 44.23 32.45
CA VAL A 154 -15.73 43.61 32.89
C VAL A 154 -14.71 44.75 33.01
N GLY A 155 -14.52 45.22 34.24
CA GLY A 155 -13.42 46.11 34.60
C GLY A 155 -12.30 45.30 35.23
N LEU A 156 -11.08 45.44 34.69
CA LEU A 156 -9.85 44.99 35.34
C LEU A 156 -9.73 45.60 36.74
N PHE A 157 -9.55 44.76 37.76
CA PHE A 157 -8.56 44.87 38.83
C PHE A 157 -8.35 43.49 39.46
#